data_AF-A0A7S2PR47-F1
#
_entry.id   AF-A0A7S2PR47-F1
#
_cell.length_a   1.000
_cell.length_b   1.000
_cell.length_c   1.000
_cell.angle_alpha   90.00
_cell.angle_beta   90.00
_cell.angle_gamma   90.00
#
_symmetry.space_group_name_H-M   'P 1'
#
loop_
_entity.id
_entity.type
_entity.pdbx_description
1 polymer ?
#
loop_
_entity_poly.entity_id
_entity_poly.type
_entity_poly.pdbx_seq_one_letter_code
_entity_poly.pdbx_strand_id
1 'polypeptide(L)'
;ACAPDGDAEQRFEYPASGSGSVRWTRGTDALCLAAPKQLPADGAEVPLGLHPCEDGSESQTFLAPRPAGSNAFVGVNLGGWLILEDWMLPAKMQTQGIHDEYSLIEAYGGPADPKAQAFMRSHWDSFLQPEHLDTLRRFGVTHVRIPLGYWLLPEVYDASDGFVSGSELYLKRALVWLKARGMRAVLDLHAMPGAQANDGFTGRRGIFGSNGTLAFFTDVDDFSRGKAAVEALAKLVLQY
;
A
#
# COMPACT_ATOMS: atom_id res chain seq x y z
N ALA A 1 21.48 -24.40 28.68
CA ALA A 1 20.00 -24.43 28.73
C ALA A 1 19.56 -23.13 29.37
N CYS A 2 18.94 -22.23 28.59
CA CYS A 2 18.31 -21.02 29.11
C CYS A 2 16.86 -21.04 28.60
N ALA A 3 15.93 -20.85 29.54
CA ALA A 3 14.49 -20.83 29.32
C ALA A 3 14.07 -19.51 28.61
N PRO A 4 12.84 -19.44 28.05
CA PRO A 4 12.39 -18.33 27.24
C PRO A 4 11.81 -17.22 28.13
N ASP A 5 12.43 -16.03 28.13
CA ASP A 5 11.77 -14.79 28.51
C ASP A 5 11.17 -14.24 27.21
N GLY A 6 9.86 -14.26 27.00
CA GLY A 6 8.87 -13.51 27.78
C GLY A 6 8.54 -12.26 26.96
N ASP A 7 7.30 -12.16 26.49
CA ASP A 7 6.79 -11.10 25.60
C ASP A 7 7.42 -9.72 25.84
N ALA A 8 8.26 -9.26 24.90
CA ALA A 8 8.74 -7.89 24.90
C ALA A 8 7.63 -6.98 24.39
N GLU A 9 6.76 -6.53 25.30
CA GLU A 9 5.80 -5.46 25.04
C GLU A 9 6.50 -4.27 24.36
N GLN A 10 6.00 -3.88 23.19
CA GLN A 10 6.40 -2.65 22.53
C GLN A 10 5.74 -1.49 23.28
N ARG A 11 6.54 -0.60 23.85
CA ARG A 11 6.04 0.59 24.56
C ARG A 11 6.48 1.86 23.86
N PHE A 12 5.51 2.74 23.63
CA PHE A 12 5.71 4.09 23.11
C PHE A 12 5.39 5.08 24.23
N GLU A 13 6.38 5.84 24.68
CA GLU A 13 6.19 6.92 25.64
C GLU A 13 6.30 8.27 24.93
N TYR A 14 5.20 9.03 24.92
CA TYR A 14 5.18 10.41 24.46
C TYR A 14 5.53 11.34 25.63
N PRO A 15 6.33 12.40 25.41
CA PRO A 15 6.56 13.41 26.44
C PRO A 15 5.25 14.14 26.74
N ALA A 16 4.94 14.32 28.02
CA ALA A 16 3.68 14.92 28.49
C ALA A 16 3.49 16.40 28.10
N SER A 17 4.50 17.04 27.49
CA SER A 17 4.41 18.39 26.94
C SER A 17 5.26 18.46 25.68
N GLY A 18 4.76 19.14 24.64
CA GLY A 18 5.15 19.05 23.23
C GLY A 18 6.58 19.45 22.82
N SER A 19 7.58 19.26 23.67
CA SER A 19 9.00 19.26 23.30
C SER A 19 9.74 18.16 24.07
N GLY A 20 10.21 17.12 23.35
CA GLY A 20 11.01 16.03 23.90
C GLY A 20 11.26 14.92 22.86
N SER A 21 12.33 14.14 23.05
CA SER A 21 12.68 13.02 22.17
C SER A 21 11.78 11.81 22.41
N VAL A 22 11.30 11.19 21.33
CA VAL A 22 10.53 9.95 21.37
C VAL A 22 11.49 8.79 21.64
N ARG A 23 11.21 8.01 22.70
CA ARG A 23 12.00 6.83 23.06
C ARG A 23 11.36 5.59 22.47
N TRP A 24 12.14 4.79 21.75
CA TRP A 24 11.74 3.48 21.26
C TRP A 24 12.66 2.42 21.86
N THR A 25 12.10 1.34 22.38
CA THR A 25 12.87 0.21 22.92
C THR A 25 12.31 -1.11 22.39
N ARG A 26 13.20 -1.98 21.89
CA ARG A 26 12.93 -3.40 21.63
C ARG A 26 14.02 -4.22 22.28
N GLY A 27 13.74 -4.81 23.44
CA GLY A 27 14.79 -5.48 24.22
C GLY A 27 15.86 -4.48 24.69
N THR A 28 17.14 -4.79 24.50
CA THR A 28 18.27 -4.00 25.00
C THR A 28 18.71 -2.85 24.10
N ASP A 29 18.25 -2.77 22.85
CA ASP A 29 18.76 -1.80 21.88
C ASP A 29 17.86 -0.55 21.82
N ALA A 30 18.45 0.62 22.09
CA ALA A 30 17.76 1.91 22.11
C ALA A 30 18.33 2.88 21.06
N LEU A 31 17.47 3.46 20.23
CA LEU A 31 17.82 4.54 19.29
C LEU A 31 17.08 5.82 19.68
N CYS A 32 17.78 6.96 19.61
CA CYS A 32 17.23 8.28 19.92
C CYS A 32 17.24 9.19 18.69
N LEU A 33 16.13 9.89 18.46
CA LEU A 33 16.00 10.98 17.47
C LEU A 33 16.10 12.32 18.20
N ALA A 34 17.15 13.10 17.91
CA ALA A 34 17.30 14.45 18.44
C ALA A 34 17.10 15.48 17.31
N ALA A 35 16.17 16.41 17.51
CA ALA A 35 16.12 17.63 16.72
C ALA A 35 17.15 18.65 17.26
N PRO A 36 17.77 19.46 16.39
CA PRO A 36 18.72 20.48 16.84
C PRO A 36 18.02 21.56 17.66
N LYS A 37 18.72 22.09 18.67
CA LYS A 37 18.19 23.13 19.58
C LYS A 37 17.86 24.45 18.88
N GLN A 38 18.44 24.71 17.69
CA GLN A 38 18.16 25.89 16.86
C GLN A 38 18.19 25.51 15.38
N LEU A 39 17.19 26.00 14.64
CA LEU A 39 17.08 25.86 13.19
C LEU A 39 17.88 26.98 12.50
N PRO A 40 18.58 26.70 11.38
CA PRO A 40 19.23 27.73 10.58
C PRO A 40 18.23 28.71 9.99
N ALA A 41 18.55 30.01 10.04
CA ALA A 41 17.68 31.08 9.54
C ALA A 41 17.59 31.14 8.00
N ASP A 42 18.46 30.44 7.29
CA ASP A 42 18.61 30.44 5.83
C ASP A 42 17.88 29.28 5.13
N GLY A 43 17.19 28.42 5.88
CA GLY A 43 16.42 27.30 5.32
C GLY A 43 17.28 26.15 4.79
N ALA A 44 18.57 26.08 5.16
CA ALA A 44 19.41 24.93 4.85
C ALA A 44 18.89 23.65 5.53
N GLU A 45 18.94 22.51 4.82
CA GLU A 45 18.58 21.20 5.37
C GLU A 45 19.39 20.92 6.64
N VAL A 46 18.69 20.56 7.72
CA VAL A 46 19.34 20.14 8.95
C VAL A 46 19.35 18.62 8.99
N PRO A 47 20.52 17.96 9.01
CA PRO A 47 20.57 16.51 9.12
C PRO A 47 19.95 16.09 10.46
N LEU A 48 18.85 15.33 10.41
CA LEU A 48 18.37 14.58 11.56
C LEU A 48 19.35 13.45 11.80
N GLY A 49 20.26 13.66 12.75
CA GLY A 49 21.19 12.63 13.19
C GLY A 49 20.45 11.56 13.99
N LEU A 50 20.37 10.35 13.43
CA LEU A 50 20.18 9.14 14.23
C LEU A 50 21.53 8.81 14.84
N HIS A 51 21.63 8.88 16.15
CA HIS A 51 22.84 8.49 16.87
C HIS A 51 22.57 7.22 17.67
N PRO A 52 23.52 6.26 17.70
CA PRO A 52 23.50 5.19 18.68
C PRO A 52 23.45 5.80 20.09
N CYS A 53 22.73 5.18 21.03
CA CYS A 53 23.06 5.43 22.43
C CYS A 53 24.53 5.01 22.65
N GLU A 54 25.23 5.57 23.64
CA GLU A 54 26.68 5.39 23.86
C GLU A 54 27.10 3.94 24.25
N ASP A 55 26.64 2.90 23.55
CA ASP A 55 26.90 1.49 23.84
C ASP A 55 27.68 0.74 22.74
N GLY A 56 28.08 1.42 21.67
CA GLY A 56 29.16 0.96 20.79
C GLY A 56 28.81 -0.16 19.81
N SER A 57 27.55 -0.33 19.41
CA SER A 57 27.21 -1.24 18.30
C SER A 57 27.42 -0.58 16.92
N GLU A 58 28.12 -1.29 16.02
CA GLU A 58 28.58 -0.77 14.72
C GLU A 58 27.42 -0.38 13.78
N SER A 59 27.45 0.86 13.29
CA SER A 59 26.54 1.35 12.25
C SER A 59 26.93 0.75 10.89
N GLN A 60 26.05 -0.06 10.29
CA GLN A 60 26.18 -0.37 8.87
C GLN A 60 25.77 0.85 8.04
N THR A 61 26.76 1.53 7.48
CA THR A 61 26.57 2.62 6.54
C THR A 61 26.07 2.06 5.21
N PHE A 62 24.75 2.13 5.00
CA PHE A 62 24.20 1.95 3.66
C PHE A 62 24.51 3.19 2.84
N LEU A 63 25.31 3.04 1.78
CA LEU A 63 25.50 4.08 0.79
C LEU A 63 24.13 4.40 0.18
N ALA A 64 23.58 5.58 0.49
CA ALA A 64 22.48 6.14 -0.30
C ALA A 64 22.95 6.15 -1.76
N PRO A 65 22.25 5.52 -2.72
CA PRO A 65 22.81 5.33 -4.06
C PRO A 65 22.98 6.60 -4.89
N ARG A 66 22.90 7.82 -4.32
CA ARG A 66 22.98 9.00 -5.17
C ARG A 66 23.52 10.29 -4.57
N PRO A 67 24.33 11.02 -5.38
CA PRO A 67 24.62 12.42 -5.11
C PRO A 67 23.35 13.28 -5.17
N ALA A 68 23.31 14.32 -4.35
CA ALA A 68 22.25 15.32 -4.33
C ALA A 68 22.02 15.90 -5.73
N GLY A 69 20.75 15.98 -6.17
CA GLY A 69 20.34 16.61 -7.45
C GLY A 69 19.88 15.66 -8.56
N SER A 70 19.76 14.34 -8.32
CA SER A 70 19.32 13.40 -9.35
C SER A 70 17.79 13.22 -9.39
N ASN A 71 17.19 13.25 -10.59
CA ASN A 71 15.74 13.13 -10.81
C ASN A 71 15.24 11.72 -11.22
N ALA A 72 16.04 10.65 -11.11
CA ALA A 72 15.54 9.35 -11.61
C ALA A 72 14.50 8.72 -10.69
N PHE A 73 13.49 8.16 -11.33
CA PHE A 73 12.43 7.38 -10.73
C PHE A 73 13.00 6.07 -10.17
N VAL A 74 12.95 5.90 -8.84
CA VAL A 74 13.29 4.63 -8.16
C VAL A 74 12.03 4.19 -7.45
N GLY A 75 11.40 3.14 -7.95
CA GLY A 75 10.08 2.72 -7.48
C GLY A 75 9.91 1.24 -7.31
N VAL A 76 8.93 0.89 -6.50
CA VAL A 76 8.46 -0.49 -6.27
C VAL A 76 6.95 -0.58 -6.54
N ASN A 77 6.46 -1.78 -6.79
CA ASN A 77 5.03 -2.04 -6.93
C ASN A 77 4.44 -2.54 -5.61
N LEU A 78 3.27 -2.03 -5.23
CA LEU A 78 2.45 -2.57 -4.14
C LEU A 78 1.41 -3.56 -4.72
N GLY A 79 1.89 -4.53 -5.51
CA GLY A 79 1.05 -5.57 -6.11
C GLY A 79 0.48 -6.52 -5.06
N GLY A 80 -0.70 -7.10 -5.32
CA GLY A 80 -1.38 -7.96 -4.35
C GLY A 80 -2.03 -7.24 -3.17
N TRP A 81 -2.02 -5.90 -3.12
CA TRP A 81 -2.59 -5.12 -2.01
C TRP A 81 -4.08 -4.80 -2.20
N LEU A 82 -4.40 -3.84 -3.07
CA LEU A 82 -5.77 -3.37 -3.32
C LEU A 82 -6.45 -4.15 -4.45
N ILE A 83 -5.71 -5.03 -5.11
CA ILE A 83 -6.18 -6.05 -6.04
C ILE A 83 -5.38 -7.32 -5.74
N LEU A 84 -6.05 -8.45 -5.56
CA LEU A 84 -5.43 -9.72 -5.21
C LEU A 84 -4.99 -10.49 -6.46
N GLU A 85 -3.82 -11.10 -6.36
CA GLU A 85 -3.28 -11.99 -7.37
C GLU A 85 -2.97 -13.35 -6.73
N ASP A 86 -3.40 -14.44 -7.37
CA ASP A 86 -3.35 -15.80 -6.82
C ASP A 86 -1.93 -16.23 -6.42
N TRP A 87 -0.94 -15.90 -7.25
CA TRP A 87 0.47 -16.20 -7.02
C TRP A 87 1.12 -15.39 -5.90
N MET A 88 0.55 -14.23 -5.54
CA MET A 88 1.02 -13.41 -4.41
C MET A 88 0.35 -13.80 -3.08
N LEU A 89 -0.80 -14.50 -3.14
CA LEU A 89 -1.50 -15.04 -1.97
C LEU A 89 -1.74 -16.56 -2.09
N PRO A 90 -0.68 -17.36 -2.31
CA PRO A 90 -0.83 -18.74 -2.76
C PRO A 90 -1.61 -19.62 -1.77
N ALA A 91 -1.42 -19.43 -0.47
CA ALA A 91 -2.06 -20.23 0.57
C ALA A 91 -3.58 -20.03 0.67
N LYS A 92 -4.11 -18.88 0.23
CA LYS A 92 -5.55 -18.58 0.25
C LYS A 92 -6.20 -18.76 -1.11
N MET A 93 -5.43 -18.65 -2.19
CA MET A 93 -5.96 -18.65 -3.55
C MET A 93 -5.47 -19.86 -4.35
N GLN A 94 -4.20 -19.86 -4.74
CA GLN A 94 -3.63 -20.87 -5.64
C GLN A 94 -3.80 -22.30 -5.12
N THR A 95 -3.57 -22.55 -3.83
CA THR A 95 -3.73 -23.89 -3.22
C THR A 95 -5.19 -24.34 -3.13
N GLN A 96 -6.14 -23.41 -3.25
CA GLN A 96 -7.58 -23.67 -3.26
C GLN A 96 -8.16 -23.73 -4.68
N GLY A 97 -7.33 -23.60 -5.72
CA GLY A 97 -7.79 -23.51 -7.10
C GLY A 97 -8.53 -22.21 -7.42
N ILE A 98 -8.33 -21.17 -6.60
CA ILE A 98 -8.91 -19.84 -6.80
C ILE A 98 -7.87 -18.98 -7.53
N HIS A 99 -8.33 -18.31 -8.59
CA HIS A 99 -7.44 -17.72 -9.60
C HIS A 99 -7.61 -16.21 -9.80
N ASP A 100 -8.60 -15.62 -9.12
CA ASP A 100 -8.90 -14.20 -9.16
C ASP A 100 -9.62 -13.76 -7.88
N GLU A 101 -9.64 -12.45 -7.62
CA GLU A 101 -10.24 -11.86 -6.43
C GLU A 101 -11.76 -12.09 -6.37
N TYR A 102 -12.45 -12.01 -7.50
CA TYR A 102 -13.88 -12.27 -7.60
C TYR A 102 -14.23 -13.67 -7.06
N SER A 103 -13.55 -14.72 -7.54
CA SER A 103 -13.79 -16.09 -7.11
C SER A 103 -13.45 -16.29 -5.64
N LEU A 104 -12.45 -15.57 -5.11
CA LEU A 104 -12.14 -15.58 -3.69
C LEU A 104 -13.29 -14.98 -2.86
N ILE A 105 -13.82 -13.83 -3.28
CA ILE A 105 -14.92 -13.16 -2.58
C ILE A 105 -16.19 -14.04 -2.61
N GLU A 106 -16.49 -14.65 -3.75
CA GLU A 106 -17.60 -15.61 -3.88
C GLU A 106 -17.42 -16.82 -2.95
N ALA A 107 -16.20 -17.37 -2.85
CA ALA A 107 -15.90 -18.47 -1.92
C ALA A 107 -16.11 -18.09 -0.44
N TYR A 108 -16.06 -16.79 -0.11
CA TYR A 108 -16.33 -16.26 1.22
C TYR A 108 -17.78 -15.80 1.43
N GLY A 109 -18.67 -16.06 0.46
CA GLY A 109 -20.11 -15.77 0.55
C GLY A 109 -20.57 -14.52 -0.23
N GLY A 110 -19.67 -13.89 -0.99
CA GLY A 110 -19.95 -12.71 -1.80
C GLY A 110 -19.62 -11.38 -1.10
N PRO A 111 -19.71 -10.25 -1.81
CA PRO A 111 -19.17 -8.96 -1.36
C PRO A 111 -19.88 -8.35 -0.14
N ALA A 112 -21.13 -8.75 0.10
CA ALA A 112 -21.91 -8.34 1.26
C ALA A 112 -21.71 -9.26 2.48
N ASP A 113 -21.08 -10.44 2.31
CA ASP A 113 -20.88 -11.37 3.41
C ASP A 113 -19.84 -10.82 4.41
N PRO A 114 -20.15 -10.83 5.73
CA PRO A 114 -19.21 -10.37 6.75
C PRO A 114 -17.84 -11.06 6.71
N LYS A 115 -17.76 -12.32 6.27
CA LYS A 115 -16.49 -13.06 6.16
C LYS A 115 -15.62 -12.49 5.04
N ALA A 116 -16.19 -12.22 3.87
CA ALA A 116 -15.48 -11.61 2.76
C ALA A 116 -14.99 -10.21 3.14
N GLN A 117 -15.86 -9.40 3.78
CA GLN A 117 -15.50 -8.07 4.24
C GLN A 117 -14.40 -8.08 5.31
N ALA A 118 -14.49 -8.98 6.29
CA ALA A 118 -13.47 -9.12 7.34
C ALA A 118 -12.12 -9.57 6.76
N PHE A 119 -12.15 -10.52 5.82
CA PHE A 119 -10.96 -10.98 5.12
C PHE A 119 -10.27 -9.83 4.37
N MET A 120 -10.99 -9.10 3.53
CA MET A 120 -10.41 -8.02 2.72
C MET A 120 -9.89 -6.87 3.59
N ARG A 121 -10.63 -6.46 4.64
CA ARG A 121 -10.15 -5.44 5.58
C ARG A 121 -8.87 -5.87 6.29
N SER A 122 -8.83 -7.11 6.79
CA SER A 122 -7.64 -7.67 7.44
C SER A 122 -6.45 -7.70 6.48
N HIS A 123 -6.66 -8.06 5.21
CA HIS A 123 -5.61 -8.05 4.19
C HIS A 123 -5.10 -6.64 3.93
N TRP A 124 -5.99 -5.68 3.64
CA TRP A 124 -5.61 -4.30 3.35
C TRP A 124 -4.90 -3.61 4.51
N ASP A 125 -5.33 -3.90 5.75
CA ASP A 125 -4.66 -3.41 6.95
C ASP A 125 -3.28 -4.03 7.11
N SER A 126 -3.18 -5.36 7.12
CA SER A 126 -1.89 -6.01 7.41
C SER A 126 -0.84 -5.87 6.29
N PHE A 127 -1.24 -5.73 5.03
CA PHE A 127 -0.33 -5.68 3.88
C PHE A 127 0.61 -4.46 3.91
N LEU A 128 0.07 -3.25 4.09
CA LEU A 128 0.85 -2.01 4.09
C LEU A 128 0.75 -1.29 5.43
N GLN A 129 1.87 -1.28 6.13
CA GLN A 129 2.08 -0.54 7.38
C GLN A 129 3.02 0.65 7.14
N PRO A 130 2.93 1.74 7.91
CA PRO A 130 3.76 2.92 7.72
C PRO A 130 5.27 2.62 7.80
N GLU A 131 5.67 1.65 8.62
CA GLU A 131 7.08 1.22 8.79
C GLU A 131 7.66 0.59 7.52
N HIS A 132 6.80 -0.02 6.67
CA HIS A 132 7.23 -0.52 5.36
C HIS A 132 7.68 0.63 4.47
N LEU A 133 6.97 1.76 4.49
CA LEU A 133 7.33 2.95 3.71
C LEU A 133 8.60 3.63 4.24
N ASP A 134 8.82 3.64 5.56
CA ASP A 134 10.10 4.10 6.15
C ASP A 134 11.27 3.23 5.70
N THR A 135 11.05 1.92 5.62
CA THR A 135 12.04 0.98 5.12
C THR A 135 12.36 1.22 3.64
N LEU A 136 11.33 1.35 2.79
CA LEU A 136 11.52 1.68 1.38
C LEU A 136 12.26 3.01 1.18
N ARG A 137 11.91 4.05 1.95
CA ARG A 137 12.61 5.33 1.92
C ARG A 137 14.08 5.20 2.30
N ARG A 138 14.40 4.41 3.34
CA ARG A 138 15.81 4.12 3.73
C ARG A 138 16.60 3.43 2.62
N PHE A 139 15.94 2.61 1.79
CA PHE A 139 16.54 2.00 0.60
C PHE A 139 16.61 2.94 -0.62
N GLY A 140 16.21 4.22 -0.48
CA GLY A 140 16.27 5.21 -1.56
C GLY A 140 15.09 5.14 -2.54
N VAL A 141 14.01 4.43 -2.19
CA VAL A 141 12.77 4.42 -2.99
C VAL A 141 12.11 5.79 -2.90
N THR A 142 11.78 6.34 -4.07
CA THR A 142 11.15 7.66 -4.22
C THR A 142 9.69 7.56 -4.65
N HIS A 143 9.31 6.47 -5.32
CA HIS A 143 7.98 6.27 -5.87
C HIS A 143 7.42 4.89 -5.51
N VAL A 144 6.10 4.78 -5.39
CA VAL A 144 5.39 3.50 -5.36
C VAL A 144 4.35 3.46 -6.48
N ARG A 145 4.24 2.34 -7.19
CA ARG A 145 3.13 2.08 -8.10
C ARG A 145 2.07 1.27 -7.37
N ILE A 146 0.82 1.75 -7.40
CA ILE A 146 -0.30 1.16 -6.68
C ILE A 146 -1.34 0.67 -7.69
N PRO A 147 -1.45 -0.65 -7.92
CA PRO A 147 -2.52 -1.23 -8.73
C PRO A 147 -3.88 -1.08 -8.06
N LEU A 148 -4.87 -0.61 -8.83
CA LEU A 148 -6.23 -0.31 -8.38
C LEU A 148 -7.25 -1.05 -9.26
N GLY A 149 -8.25 -1.68 -8.65
CA GLY A 149 -9.46 -2.09 -9.37
C GLY A 149 -10.45 -0.94 -9.49
N TYR A 150 -11.23 -0.89 -10.58
CA TYR A 150 -12.27 0.14 -10.76
C TYR A 150 -13.29 0.16 -9.60
N TRP A 151 -13.52 -0.97 -8.94
CA TRP A 151 -14.41 -1.09 -7.78
C TRP A 151 -13.96 -0.28 -6.56
N LEU A 152 -12.73 0.24 -6.56
CA LEU A 152 -12.28 1.20 -5.55
C LEU A 152 -12.95 2.57 -5.70
N LEU A 153 -13.39 2.94 -6.92
CA LEU A 153 -13.91 4.26 -7.25
C LEU A 153 -15.43 4.30 -6.99
N PRO A 154 -15.91 5.12 -6.03
CA PRO A 154 -17.32 5.15 -5.66
C PRO A 154 -18.27 5.48 -6.82
N GLU A 155 -17.81 6.25 -7.81
CA GLU A 155 -18.61 6.69 -8.96
C GLU A 155 -18.99 5.55 -9.91
N VAL A 156 -18.27 4.44 -9.90
CA VAL A 156 -18.49 3.29 -10.80
C VAL A 156 -18.65 1.97 -10.05
N TYR A 157 -18.62 2.00 -8.72
CA TYR A 157 -18.78 0.83 -7.88
C TYR A 157 -20.20 0.28 -7.94
N ASP A 158 -20.32 -1.02 -8.22
CA ASP A 158 -21.55 -1.79 -8.03
C ASP A 158 -21.24 -3.07 -7.25
N ALA A 159 -22.02 -3.36 -6.20
CA ALA A 159 -21.87 -4.59 -5.45
C ALA A 159 -22.16 -5.84 -6.30
N SER A 160 -22.98 -5.72 -7.36
CA SER A 160 -23.25 -6.84 -8.28
C SER A 160 -22.02 -7.28 -9.08
N ASP A 161 -20.97 -6.45 -9.14
CA ASP A 161 -19.71 -6.84 -9.79
C ASP A 161 -18.92 -7.88 -8.96
N GLY A 162 -19.31 -8.13 -7.71
CA GLY A 162 -18.73 -9.17 -6.85
C GLY A 162 -17.55 -8.72 -6.00
N PHE A 163 -17.29 -7.41 -5.86
CA PHE A 163 -16.15 -6.89 -5.11
C PHE A 163 -16.53 -6.20 -3.79
N VAL A 164 -15.68 -6.39 -2.78
CA VAL A 164 -15.86 -5.76 -1.46
C VAL A 164 -15.51 -4.27 -1.54
N SER A 165 -16.42 -3.41 -1.07
CA SER A 165 -16.20 -1.96 -0.97
C SER A 165 -15.21 -1.58 0.14
N GLY A 166 -14.64 -0.37 0.05
CA GLY A 166 -13.93 0.29 1.17
C GLY A 166 -12.41 0.40 1.01
N SER A 167 -11.84 -0.21 -0.04
CA SER A 167 -10.42 -0.10 -0.39
C SER A 167 -9.95 1.35 -0.63
N GLU A 168 -10.86 2.25 -1.02
CA GLU A 168 -10.62 3.68 -1.18
C GLU A 168 -9.96 4.33 0.05
N LEU A 169 -10.44 4.00 1.26
CA LEU A 169 -9.91 4.56 2.51
C LEU A 169 -8.43 4.18 2.72
N TYR A 170 -8.05 2.99 2.28
CA TYR A 170 -6.70 2.46 2.39
C TYR A 170 -5.75 3.15 1.41
N LEU A 171 -6.21 3.43 0.18
CA LEU A 171 -5.47 4.26 -0.77
C LEU A 171 -5.24 5.67 -0.20
N LYS A 172 -6.30 6.33 0.28
CA LYS A 172 -6.21 7.68 0.86
C LYS A 172 -5.23 7.74 2.04
N ARG A 173 -5.28 6.73 2.92
CA ARG A 173 -4.33 6.56 4.04
C ARG A 173 -2.89 6.45 3.55
N ALA A 174 -2.62 5.61 2.56
CA ALA A 174 -1.27 5.45 2.02
C ALA A 174 -0.76 6.72 1.33
N LEU A 175 -1.60 7.45 0.60
CA LEU A 175 -1.21 8.72 -0.02
C LEU A 175 -0.76 9.76 1.02
N VAL A 176 -1.43 9.84 2.18
CA VAL A 176 -1.00 10.69 3.30
C VAL A 176 0.36 10.24 3.83
N TRP A 177 0.57 8.94 4.02
CA TRP A 177 1.84 8.40 4.49
C TRP A 177 3.01 8.63 3.52
N LEU A 178 2.76 8.54 2.22
CA LEU A 178 3.75 8.84 1.17
C LEU A 178 4.10 10.32 1.16
N LYS A 179 3.09 11.20 1.24
CA LYS A 179 3.27 12.67 1.29
C LYS A 179 4.13 13.09 2.48
N ALA A 180 3.87 12.53 3.67
CA ALA A 180 4.68 12.75 4.87
C ALA A 180 6.15 12.33 4.70
N ARG A 181 6.43 11.40 3.77
CA ARG A 181 7.75 10.87 3.47
C ARG A 181 8.38 11.48 2.20
N GLY A 182 7.76 12.48 1.58
CA GLY A 182 8.24 13.02 0.30
C GLY A 182 8.29 11.99 -0.83
N MET A 183 7.57 10.87 -0.68
CA MET A 183 7.44 9.82 -1.69
C MET A 183 6.23 10.13 -2.58
N ARG A 184 6.26 9.65 -3.82
CA ARG A 184 5.19 9.85 -4.81
C ARG A 184 4.51 8.53 -5.17
N ALA A 185 3.26 8.62 -5.63
CA ALA A 185 2.51 7.46 -6.11
C ALA A 185 2.28 7.54 -7.62
N VAL A 186 2.38 6.40 -8.30
CA VAL A 186 1.78 6.16 -9.61
C VAL A 186 0.52 5.34 -9.38
N LEU A 187 -0.65 5.94 -9.60
CA LEU A 187 -1.93 5.25 -9.50
C LEU A 187 -2.21 4.53 -10.82
N ASP A 188 -2.36 3.22 -10.74
CA ASP A 188 -2.49 2.34 -11.89
C ASP A 188 -3.87 1.71 -11.87
N LEU A 189 -4.76 2.11 -12.80
CA LEU A 189 -6.07 1.49 -12.94
C LEU A 189 -5.90 0.11 -13.60
N HIS A 190 -5.61 -0.86 -12.75
CA HIS A 190 -5.15 -2.21 -13.09
C HIS A 190 -6.27 -3.15 -13.54
N ALA A 191 -7.51 -2.84 -13.18
CA ALA A 191 -8.68 -3.57 -13.65
C ALA A 191 -9.78 -2.62 -14.13
N MET A 192 -10.29 -2.89 -15.33
CA MET A 192 -11.43 -2.20 -15.92
C MET A 192 -12.71 -3.03 -15.78
N PRO A 193 -13.90 -2.40 -15.78
CA PRO A 193 -15.17 -3.10 -15.96
C PRO A 193 -15.13 -3.99 -17.21
N GLY A 194 -15.70 -5.18 -17.14
CA GLY A 194 -15.66 -6.13 -18.26
C GLY A 194 -14.31 -6.80 -18.53
N ALA A 195 -13.28 -6.55 -17.70
CA ALA A 195 -11.91 -7.04 -17.83
C ALA A 195 -11.19 -6.67 -19.15
N GLN A 196 -10.03 -6.05 -19.06
CA GLN A 196 -9.20 -5.71 -20.22
C GLN A 196 -8.17 -6.80 -20.60
N ALA A 197 -8.06 -7.85 -19.78
CA ALA A 197 -7.27 -9.05 -20.03
C ALA A 197 -7.95 -10.27 -19.37
N ASN A 198 -7.74 -11.47 -19.93
CA ASN A 198 -8.21 -12.72 -19.33
C ASN A 198 -7.18 -13.25 -18.30
N ASP A 199 -6.97 -12.48 -17.23
CA ASP A 199 -6.00 -12.79 -16.18
C ASP A 199 -6.57 -12.47 -14.79
N GLY A 200 -6.05 -13.11 -13.75
CA GLY A 200 -6.48 -12.85 -12.37
C GLY A 200 -6.11 -11.45 -11.88
N PHE A 201 -5.06 -10.84 -12.44
CA PHE A 201 -4.68 -9.47 -12.09
C PHE A 201 -5.74 -8.42 -12.50
N THR A 202 -6.73 -8.76 -13.33
CA THR A 202 -7.87 -7.86 -13.62
C THR A 202 -9.03 -8.05 -12.63
N GLY A 203 -8.83 -8.85 -11.57
CA GLY A 203 -9.83 -9.12 -10.52
C GLY A 203 -10.82 -10.22 -10.86
N ARG A 204 -11.08 -10.49 -12.14
CA ARG A 204 -11.99 -11.56 -12.59
C ARG A 204 -11.62 -12.07 -13.97
N ARG A 205 -11.32 -13.37 -14.08
CA ARG A 205 -11.11 -14.05 -15.37
C ARG A 205 -12.44 -14.34 -16.05
N GLY A 206 -12.38 -14.59 -17.37
CA GLY A 206 -13.49 -15.18 -18.11
C GLY A 206 -14.65 -14.23 -18.44
N ILE A 207 -14.47 -12.91 -18.36
CA ILE A 207 -15.50 -11.96 -18.79
C ILE A 207 -15.36 -11.70 -20.29
N PHE A 208 -16.15 -12.41 -21.09
CA PHE A 208 -16.17 -12.28 -22.54
C PHE A 208 -17.51 -11.70 -23.02
N GLY A 209 -17.44 -10.82 -24.01
CA GLY A 209 -18.59 -10.36 -24.78
C GLY A 209 -19.07 -11.41 -25.78
N SER A 210 -20.10 -11.05 -26.54
CA SER A 210 -20.84 -11.96 -27.44
C SER A 210 -19.98 -12.57 -28.57
N ASN A 211 -18.83 -11.98 -28.89
CA ASN A 211 -17.92 -12.46 -29.93
C ASN A 211 -16.68 -13.19 -29.38
N GLY A 212 -16.65 -13.52 -28.08
CA GLY A 212 -15.51 -14.19 -27.43
C GLY A 212 -14.31 -13.28 -27.16
N THR A 213 -14.41 -11.98 -27.45
CA THR A 213 -13.44 -10.97 -27.01
C THR A 213 -13.81 -10.51 -25.60
N LEU A 214 -12.85 -9.97 -24.87
CA LEU A 214 -13.07 -9.43 -23.53
C LEU A 214 -14.14 -8.33 -23.52
N ALA A 215 -15.00 -8.35 -22.50
CA ALA A 215 -16.20 -7.52 -22.46
C ALA A 215 -15.88 -6.02 -22.43
N PHE A 216 -14.79 -5.60 -21.77
CA PHE A 216 -14.35 -4.20 -21.77
C PHE A 216 -14.28 -3.55 -23.17
N PHE A 217 -13.88 -4.33 -24.20
CA PHE A 217 -13.72 -3.81 -25.56
C PHE A 217 -14.96 -3.94 -26.45
N THR A 218 -15.97 -4.70 -26.01
CA THR A 218 -17.08 -5.13 -26.87
C THR A 218 -18.45 -4.82 -26.31
N ASP A 219 -18.56 -4.72 -24.99
CA ASP A 219 -19.75 -4.28 -24.29
C ASP A 219 -19.72 -2.75 -24.10
N VAL A 220 -20.79 -2.09 -24.53
CA VAL A 220 -20.87 -0.61 -24.52
C VAL A 220 -21.00 -0.06 -23.11
N ASP A 221 -21.61 -0.82 -22.20
CA ASP A 221 -21.81 -0.42 -20.81
C ASP A 221 -20.50 -0.56 -20.05
N ASP A 222 -19.79 -1.68 -20.20
CA ASP A 222 -18.45 -1.87 -19.60
C ASP A 222 -17.45 -0.82 -20.09
N PHE A 223 -17.42 -0.54 -21.39
CA PHE A 223 -16.56 0.51 -21.94
C PHE A 223 -16.93 1.90 -21.38
N SER A 224 -18.22 2.20 -21.26
CA SER A 224 -18.69 3.47 -20.73
C SER A 224 -18.37 3.64 -19.24
N ARG A 225 -18.54 2.57 -18.45
CA ARG A 225 -18.11 2.53 -17.05
C ARG A 225 -16.60 2.67 -16.92
N GLY A 226 -15.81 2.08 -17.81
CA GLY A 226 -14.36 2.24 -17.83
C GLY A 226 -13.91 3.68 -18.09
N LYS A 227 -14.57 4.41 -19.00
CA LYS A 227 -14.32 5.86 -19.16
C LYS A 227 -14.64 6.64 -17.88
N ALA A 228 -15.79 6.35 -17.27
CA ALA A 228 -16.16 6.98 -16.00
C ALA A 228 -15.16 6.67 -14.88
N ALA A 229 -14.60 5.47 -14.85
CA ALA A 229 -13.54 5.08 -13.90
C ALA A 229 -12.26 5.91 -14.10
N VAL A 230 -11.83 6.11 -15.35
CA VAL A 230 -10.67 6.97 -15.67
C VAL A 230 -10.94 8.42 -15.24
N GLU A 231 -12.12 8.96 -15.51
CA GLU A 231 -12.51 10.31 -15.08
C GLU A 231 -12.56 10.45 -13.56
N ALA A 232 -13.10 9.45 -12.85
CA ALA A 232 -13.16 9.42 -11.39
C ALA A 232 -11.75 9.38 -10.79
N LEU A 233 -10.86 8.54 -11.32
CA LEU A 233 -9.47 8.49 -10.88
C LEU A 233 -8.75 9.82 -11.13
N ALA A 234 -8.97 10.47 -12.28
CA ALA A 234 -8.40 11.79 -12.57
C ALA A 234 -8.88 12.84 -11.57
N LYS A 235 -10.17 12.85 -11.20
CA LYS A 235 -10.71 13.74 -10.17
C LYS A 235 -10.09 13.46 -8.80
N LEU A 236 -9.88 12.20 -8.43
CA LEU A 236 -9.20 11.82 -7.19
C LEU A 236 -7.77 12.35 -7.17
N VAL A 237 -7.01 12.20 -8.25
CA VAL A 237 -5.62 12.71 -8.34
C VAL A 237 -5.56 14.22 -8.14
N LEU A 238 -6.52 14.97 -8.66
CA LEU A 238 -6.57 16.44 -8.51
C LEU A 238 -6.84 16.92 -7.07
N GLN A 239 -7.24 16.04 -6.17
CA GLN A 239 -7.49 16.38 -4.76
C GLN A 239 -6.23 16.30 -3.86
N TYR A 240 -5.12 15.70 -4.31
CA TYR A 240 -3.95 15.35 -3.49
C TYR A 240 -2.68 16.13 -3.82
#